data_AF-A0A8T5R2Q4-F1
#
_entry.id   AF-A0A8T5R2Q4-F1
#
_cell.length_a   1.000
_cell.length_b   1.000
_cell.length_c   1.000
_cell.angle_alpha   90.00
_cell.angle_beta   90.00
_cell.angle_gamma   90.00
#
_symmetry.space_group_name_H-M   'P 1'
#
loop_
_entity.id
_entity.type
_entity.pdbx_description
1 polymer ?
#
loop_
_entity_poly.entity_id
_entity_poly.type
_entity_poly.pdbx_seq_one_letter_code
_entity_poly.pdbx_strand_id
1 'polypeptide(L)'
;MDIPQQNPPEMQQEAPKKSKKDVIDPEIISLKEELKRIFVGIKSIEDKMMNLDNRVNVIENNLIATKKTLNTESKALSSRILDNLKEIDLIKKSVTEVVADLKNFARVEEVATIRKYLDLWEPLNFVTREELDDRLSNN
;
A
#
# COMPACT_ATOMS: atom_id res chain seq x y z
N MET A 1 -3.26 -78.29 52.54
CA MET A 1 -2.26 -77.90 51.51
C MET A 1 -1.88 -76.46 51.83
N ASP A 2 -1.22 -76.14 52.95
CA ASP A 2 0.03 -76.66 53.53
C ASP A 2 1.21 -76.57 52.56
N ILE A 3 2.01 -75.49 52.56
CA ILE A 3 3.24 -75.20 53.36
C ILE A 3 4.31 -74.85 52.27
N PRO A 4 5.41 -74.09 52.47
CA PRO A 4 5.86 -73.24 53.60
C PRO A 4 6.31 -71.81 53.21
N GLN A 5 6.36 -70.93 54.23
CA GLN A 5 7.30 -69.82 54.32
C GLN A 5 8.76 -70.30 54.31
N GLN A 6 9.64 -69.62 53.57
CA GLN A 6 11.09 -69.67 53.78
C GLN A 6 11.67 -68.25 53.84
N ASN A 7 12.13 -67.88 55.04
CA ASN A 7 13.29 -67.01 55.27
C ASN A 7 14.55 -67.92 55.40
N PRO A 8 15.81 -67.42 55.51
CA PRO A 8 16.53 -66.28 54.89
C PRO A 8 17.87 -66.80 54.25
N PRO A 9 18.90 -65.99 53.89
CA PRO A 9 19.89 -65.56 54.90
C PRO A 9 20.53 -64.17 54.67
N GLU A 10 21.38 -63.85 55.62
CA GLU A 10 21.99 -62.57 56.00
C GLU A 10 22.91 -61.91 54.97
N MET A 11 23.16 -60.63 55.27
CA MET A 11 24.19 -59.76 54.70
C MET A 11 25.54 -60.47 54.49
N GLN A 12 26.08 -60.34 53.28
CA GLN A 12 27.50 -60.12 53.09
C GLN A 12 27.68 -58.73 52.50
N GLN A 13 28.08 -57.80 53.37
CA GLN A 13 28.71 -56.55 52.96
C GLN A 13 30.04 -56.92 52.29
N GLU A 14 30.05 -57.03 50.96
CA GLU A 14 31.32 -56.94 50.23
C GLU A 14 31.79 -55.49 50.24
N ALA A 15 32.95 -55.30 50.86
CA ALA A 15 33.66 -54.04 50.97
C ALA A 15 33.71 -53.25 49.65
N PRO A 16 33.67 -51.89 49.69
CA PRO A 16 33.85 -51.10 48.50
C PRO A 16 35.24 -51.37 47.93
N LYS A 17 35.30 -52.09 46.80
CA LYS A 17 36.49 -52.18 45.96
C LYS A 17 36.86 -50.75 45.58
N LYS A 18 37.90 -50.23 46.24
CA LYS A 18 38.57 -48.97 45.87
C LYS A 18 38.95 -49.11 44.40
N SER A 19 38.17 -48.49 43.52
CA SER A 19 38.54 -48.30 42.13
C SER A 19 39.90 -47.60 42.13
N LYS A 20 40.87 -48.26 41.50
CA LYS A 20 42.19 -47.67 41.24
C LYS A 20 41.92 -46.31 40.60
N LYS A 21 42.45 -45.25 41.23
CA LYS A 21 42.55 -43.95 40.57
C LYS A 21 43.50 -44.16 39.42
N ASP A 22 42.95 -44.33 38.22
CA ASP A 22 43.73 -44.27 37.00
C ASP A 22 44.41 -42.91 37.00
N VAL A 23 45.74 -42.93 37.09
CA VAL A 23 46.58 -41.75 36.94
C VAL A 23 46.50 -41.42 35.45
N ILE A 24 45.45 -40.68 35.08
CA ILE A 24 45.30 -40.13 33.74
C ILE A 24 46.41 -39.09 33.62
N ASP A 25 47.27 -39.24 32.62
CA ASP A 25 48.34 -38.27 32.36
C ASP A 25 47.74 -36.85 32.27
N PRO A 26 48.35 -35.86 32.94
CA PRO A 26 47.82 -34.50 33.01
C PRO A 26 47.61 -33.86 31.62
N GLU A 27 48.36 -34.30 30.61
CA GLU A 27 48.26 -33.90 29.21
C GLU A 27 46.96 -34.40 28.53
N ILE A 28 46.46 -35.57 28.92
CA ILE A 28 45.18 -36.10 28.40
C ILE A 28 44.00 -35.33 29.01
N ILE A 29 44.15 -34.87 30.26
CA ILE A 29 43.14 -34.04 30.93
C ILE A 29 43.06 -32.66 30.26
N SER A 30 44.19 -32.02 29.96
CA SER A 30 44.20 -30.73 29.25
C SER A 30 43.62 -30.85 27.83
N LEU A 31 43.98 -31.90 27.09
CA LEU A 31 43.43 -32.14 25.75
C LEU A 31 41.91 -32.37 25.77
N LYS A 32 41.39 -33.04 26.79
CA LYS A 32 39.94 -33.21 27.00
C LYS A 32 39.24 -31.88 27.28
N GLU A 33 39.88 -30.98 28.04
CA GLU A 33 39.35 -29.64 28.30
C GLU A 33 39.36 -28.76 27.05
N GLU A 34 40.43 -28.82 26.25
CA GLU A 34 40.53 -28.13 24.97
C GLU A 34 39.47 -28.63 23.98
N LEU A 35 39.30 -29.95 23.85
CA LEU A 35 38.22 -30.52 23.04
C LEU A 35 36.85 -30.04 23.52
N LYS A 36 36.60 -30.01 24.83
CA LYS A 36 35.34 -29.50 25.38
C LYS A 36 35.11 -28.04 25.01
N ARG A 37 36.16 -27.19 25.05
CA ARG A 37 36.06 -25.78 24.62
C ARG A 37 35.75 -25.68 23.12
N ILE A 38 36.37 -26.50 22.30
CA ILE A 38 36.11 -26.55 20.85
C ILE A 38 34.65 -26.97 20.59
N PHE A 39 34.15 -28.02 21.23
CA PHE A 39 32.76 -28.47 21.08
C PHE A 39 31.74 -27.39 21.48
N VAL A 40 32.00 -26.68 22.58
CA VAL A 40 31.15 -25.55 22.99
C VAL A 40 31.20 -24.41 21.96
N GLY A 41 32.39 -24.15 21.39
CA GLY A 41 32.56 -23.18 20.31
C GLY A 41 31.77 -23.55 19.05
N ILE A 42 31.87 -24.81 18.61
CA ILE A 42 31.12 -25.34 17.46
C ILE A 42 29.62 -25.18 17.69
N LYS A 43 29.13 -25.63 18.84
CA LYS A 43 27.70 -25.51 19.18
C LYS A 43 27.22 -24.05 19.17
N SER A 44 28.02 -23.13 19.70
CA SER A 44 27.67 -21.70 19.66
C SER A 44 27.62 -21.14 18.24
N ILE A 45 28.49 -21.63 17.34
CA ILE A 45 28.48 -21.25 15.92
C ILE A 45 27.23 -21.83 15.23
N GLU A 46 26.89 -23.08 15.50
CA GLU A 46 25.67 -23.71 14.98
C GLU A 46 24.41 -22.96 15.42
N ASP A 47 24.30 -22.61 16.71
CA ASP A 47 23.18 -21.83 17.24
C ASP A 47 23.08 -20.45 16.55
N LYS A 48 24.22 -19.79 16.32
CA LYS A 48 24.28 -18.50 15.60
C LYS A 48 23.87 -18.65 14.13
N MET A 49 24.31 -19.72 13.48
CA MET A 49 23.98 -20.00 12.07
C MET A 49 22.49 -20.30 11.91
N MET A 50 21.91 -21.07 12.82
CA MET A 50 20.47 -21.34 12.84
C MET A 50 19.65 -20.06 13.10
N ASN A 51 20.11 -19.18 13.99
CA ASN A 51 19.47 -17.88 14.20
C ASN A 51 19.58 -16.98 12.96
N LEU A 52 20.73 -17.00 12.28
CA LEU A 52 20.91 -16.24 11.05
C LEU A 52 19.96 -16.73 9.95
N ASP A 53 19.85 -18.05 9.76
CA ASP A 53 18.95 -18.66 8.79
C ASP A 53 17.49 -18.26 9.07
N ASN A 54 17.05 -18.35 10.33
CA ASN A 54 15.72 -17.89 10.74
C ASN A 54 15.48 -16.41 10.42
N ARG A 55 16.48 -15.54 10.64
CA ARG A 55 16.37 -14.11 10.30
C ARG A 55 16.28 -13.89 8.79
N VAL A 56 17.09 -14.61 8.01
CA VAL A 56 17.04 -14.55 6.54
C VAL A 56 15.65 -14.97 6.05
N ASN A 57 15.11 -16.08 6.54
CA ASN A 57 13.77 -16.55 6.18
C ASN A 57 12.68 -15.51 6.50
N VAL A 58 12.76 -14.82 7.64
CA VAL A 58 11.83 -13.73 7.99
C VAL A 58 11.99 -12.54 7.05
N ILE A 59 13.23 -12.15 6.73
CA ILE A 59 13.52 -11.05 5.80
C ILE A 59 12.98 -11.38 4.41
N GLU A 60 13.19 -12.59 3.91
CA GLU A 60 12.69 -13.03 2.60
C GLU A 60 11.17 -13.00 2.55
N ASN A 61 10.49 -13.52 3.57
CA ASN A 61 9.03 -13.49 3.65
C ASN A 61 8.49 -12.05 3.68
N ASN A 62 9.13 -11.17 4.46
CA ASN A 62 8.78 -9.75 4.49
C ASN A 62 9.02 -9.08 3.13
N LEU A 63 10.14 -9.37 2.47
CA LEU A 63 10.47 -8.82 1.16
C LEU A 63 9.46 -9.25 0.10
N ILE A 64 9.04 -10.52 0.12
CA ILE A 64 7.98 -11.03 -0.78
C ILE A 64 6.66 -10.32 -0.50
N ALA A 65 6.29 -10.14 0.76
CA ALA A 65 5.08 -9.43 1.14
C ALA A 65 5.13 -7.96 0.66
N THR A 66 6.22 -7.24 0.96
CA THR A 66 6.42 -5.85 0.51
C THR A 66 6.38 -5.75 -1.01
N LYS A 67 7.04 -6.66 -1.74
CA LYS A 67 7.01 -6.68 -3.21
C LYS A 67 5.59 -6.86 -3.75
N LYS A 68 4.79 -7.74 -3.14
CA LYS A 68 3.38 -7.94 -3.53
C LYS A 68 2.58 -6.66 -3.32
N THR A 69 2.70 -6.04 -2.14
CA THR A 69 2.01 -4.79 -1.81
C THR A 69 2.39 -3.66 -2.76
N LEU A 70 3.69 -3.45 -3.02
CA LEU A 70 4.18 -2.45 -3.97
C LEU A 70 3.66 -2.69 -5.39
N ASN A 71 3.61 -3.95 -5.83
CA ASN A 71 3.07 -4.28 -7.14
C ASN A 71 1.56 -3.99 -7.23
N THR A 72 0.80 -4.27 -6.18
CA THR A 72 -0.63 -3.94 -6.14
C THR A 72 -0.87 -2.43 -6.11
N GLU A 73 -0.08 -1.68 -5.33
CA GLU A 73 -0.15 -0.22 -5.27
C GLU A 73 0.24 0.41 -6.60
N SER A 74 1.29 -0.09 -7.26
CA SER A 74 1.74 0.38 -8.58
C SER A 74 0.67 0.17 -9.66
N LYS A 75 -0.02 -0.97 -9.64
CA LYS A 75 -1.15 -1.23 -10.55
C LYS A 75 -2.33 -0.32 -10.26
N ALA A 76 -2.67 -0.11 -8.98
CA ALA A 76 -3.74 0.80 -8.58
C ALA A 76 -3.43 2.24 -8.99
N LEU A 77 -2.18 2.70 -8.81
CA LEU A 77 -1.73 4.02 -9.23
C LEU A 77 -1.80 4.17 -10.76
N SER A 78 -1.36 3.17 -11.51
CA SER A 78 -1.46 3.15 -12.98
C SER A 78 -2.92 3.26 -13.44
N SER A 79 -3.85 2.56 -12.79
CA SER A 79 -5.28 2.68 -13.08
C SER A 79 -5.80 4.10 -12.81
N ARG A 80 -5.47 4.67 -11.66
CA ARG A 80 -5.87 6.04 -11.30
C ARG A 80 -5.33 7.08 -12.28
N ILE A 81 -4.10 6.90 -12.76
CA ILE A 81 -3.51 7.79 -13.78
C ILE A 81 -4.32 7.71 -15.08
N LEU A 82 -4.68 6.51 -15.54
CA LEU A 82 -5.49 6.35 -16.75
C LEU A 82 -6.88 6.98 -16.60
N ASP A 83 -7.50 6.85 -15.44
CA ASP A 83 -8.81 7.44 -15.19
C ASP A 83 -8.73 8.97 -15.11
N ASN A 84 -7.72 9.52 -14.44
CA ASN A 84 -7.46 10.97 -14.43
C ASN A 84 -7.21 11.52 -15.85
N LEU A 85 -6.49 10.78 -16.71
CA LEU A 85 -6.28 11.19 -18.10
C LEU A 85 -7.60 11.25 -18.89
N LYS A 86 -8.54 10.32 -18.64
CA LYS A 86 -9.89 10.38 -19.25
C LYS A 86 -10.68 11.57 -18.74
N GLU A 87 -10.63 11.86 -17.45
CA GLU A 87 -11.30 13.02 -16.85
C GLU A 87 -10.75 14.33 -17.44
N ILE A 88 -9.43 14.44 -17.61
CA ILE A 88 -8.80 15.60 -18.27
C ILE A 88 -9.27 15.74 -19.72
N ASP A 89 -9.39 14.64 -20.47
CA ASP A 89 -9.91 14.68 -21.84
C ASP A 89 -11.38 15.14 -21.88
N LEU A 90 -12.20 14.69 -20.93
CA LEU A 90 -13.58 15.15 -20.79
C LEU A 90 -13.65 16.66 -20.49
N ILE A 91 -12.86 17.13 -19.53
CA ILE A 91 -12.78 18.56 -19.18
C ILE A 91 -12.35 19.37 -20.41
N LYS A 92 -11.36 18.90 -21.16
CA LYS A 92 -10.89 19.57 -22.39
C LYS A 92 -12.01 19.69 -23.42
N LYS A 93 -12.83 18.65 -23.60
CA LYS A 93 -13.99 18.68 -24.50
C LYS A 93 -15.03 19.70 -24.03
N SER A 94 -15.42 19.65 -22.75
CA SER A 94 -16.38 20.61 -22.19
C SER A 94 -15.89 22.06 -22.30
N VAL A 95 -14.61 22.32 -22.04
CA VAL A 95 -14.03 23.66 -22.24
C VAL A 95 -14.09 24.08 -23.71
N THR A 96 -13.85 23.16 -24.64
CA THR A 96 -13.93 23.44 -26.08
C THR A 96 -15.37 23.76 -26.51
N GLU A 97 -16.36 23.04 -25.98
CA GLU A 97 -17.79 23.32 -26.19
C GLU A 97 -18.17 24.70 -25.63
N VAL A 98 -17.77 25.02 -24.39
CA VAL A 98 -18.01 26.33 -23.80
C VAL A 98 -17.39 27.45 -24.62
N VAL A 99 -16.18 27.26 -25.17
CA VAL A 99 -15.55 28.24 -26.07
C VAL A 99 -16.32 28.37 -27.39
N ALA A 100 -16.88 27.27 -27.92
CA ALA A 100 -17.70 27.32 -29.12
C ALA A 100 -19.02 28.07 -28.86
N ASP A 101 -19.67 27.81 -27.73
CA ASP A 101 -20.87 28.52 -27.32
C ASP A 101 -20.59 30.02 -27.11
N LEU A 102 -19.48 30.36 -26.44
CA LEU A 102 -19.01 31.74 -26.27
C LEU A 102 -18.84 32.49 -27.59
N LYS A 103 -18.43 31.81 -28.67
CA LYS A 103 -18.33 32.40 -30.01
C LYS A 103 -19.69 32.62 -30.67
N ASN A 104 -20.70 31.82 -30.32
CA ASN A 104 -22.05 31.94 -30.85
C ASN A 104 -22.88 33.03 -30.14
N PHE A 105 -22.44 33.55 -28.99
CA PHE A 105 -23.07 34.72 -28.39
C PHE A 105 -22.76 35.97 -29.22
N ALA A 106 -23.81 36.70 -29.60
CA ALA A 106 -23.69 37.99 -30.27
C ALA A 106 -22.86 38.96 -29.42
N ARG A 107 -21.99 39.74 -30.06
CA ARG A 107 -21.19 40.73 -29.33
C ARG A 107 -22.13 41.78 -28.74
N VAL A 108 -21.82 42.26 -27.54
CA VAL A 108 -22.62 43.31 -26.86
C VAL A 108 -22.82 44.53 -27.77
N GLU A 109 -21.82 44.85 -28.58
CA GLU A 109 -21.84 45.92 -29.59
C GLU A 109 -22.88 45.70 -30.69
N GLU A 110 -23.03 44.46 -31.17
CA GLU A 110 -24.01 44.11 -32.20
C GLU A 110 -25.43 44.19 -31.63
N VAL A 111 -25.64 43.70 -30.41
CA VAL A 111 -26.94 43.79 -29.72
C VAL A 111 -27.31 45.24 -29.41
N ALA A 112 -26.34 46.07 -29.00
CA ALA A 112 -26.54 47.49 -28.75
C ALA A 112 -26.90 48.24 -30.05
N THR A 113 -26.28 47.86 -31.17
CA THR A 113 -26.56 48.43 -32.48
C THR A 113 -27.95 48.04 -32.96
N ILE A 114 -28.35 46.76 -32.82
CA ILE A 114 -29.72 46.30 -33.13
C ILE A 114 -30.74 47.05 -32.27
N ARG A 115 -30.49 47.22 -30.97
CA ARG A 115 -31.36 48.02 -30.08
C ARG A 115 -31.52 49.45 -30.62
N LYS A 116 -30.41 50.11 -30.99
CA LYS A 116 -30.46 51.47 -31.53
C LYS A 116 -31.24 51.56 -32.85
N TYR A 117 -31.12 50.55 -33.72
CA TYR A 117 -31.93 50.48 -34.94
C TYR A 117 -33.40 50.21 -34.66
N LEU A 118 -33.72 49.40 -33.65
CA LEU A 118 -35.09 49.10 -33.24
C LEU A 118 -35.77 50.33 -32.61
N ASP A 119 -35.02 51.05 -31.76
CA ASP A 119 -35.46 52.33 -31.18
C ASP A 119 -35.67 53.38 -32.28
N LEU A 120 -34.77 53.46 -33.27
CA LEU A 120 -34.92 54.36 -34.42
C LEU A 120 -36.09 53.96 -35.34
N TRP A 121 -36.42 52.68 -35.41
CA TRP A 121 -37.51 52.18 -36.25
C TRP A 121 -38.88 52.49 -35.67
N GLU A 122 -38.97 52.77 -34.36
CA GLU A 122 -40.13 53.31 -33.64
C GLU A 122 -41.49 52.91 -34.26
N PRO A 123 -41.80 51.60 -34.35
CA PRO A 123 -42.92 51.10 -35.17
C PRO A 123 -44.31 51.53 -34.67
N LEU A 124 -44.38 52.19 -33.51
CA LEU A 124 -45.60 52.73 -32.91
C LEU A 124 -45.96 54.15 -33.39
N ASN A 125 -45.07 54.84 -34.11
CA ASN A 125 -45.31 56.22 -34.59
C ASN A 125 -45.71 56.31 -36.07
N PHE A 126 -46.02 55.19 -36.72
CA PHE A 126 -46.65 55.21 -38.04
C PHE A 126 -48.11 55.65 -37.91
N VAL A 127 -48.33 56.96 -38.01
CA VAL A 127 -49.67 57.57 -38.14
C VAL A 127 -50.35 56.96 -39.36
N THR A 128 -51.55 56.40 -39.19
CA THR A 128 -52.36 55.91 -40.32
C THR A 128 -52.81 57.09 -41.18
N ARG A 129 -53.08 56.88 -42.47
CA ARG A 129 -53.47 57.97 -43.38
C ARG A 129 -54.70 58.75 -42.87
N GLU A 130 -55.62 58.06 -42.21
CA GLU A 130 -56.81 58.67 -41.58
C GLU A 130 -56.43 59.62 -40.44
N GLU A 131 -55.49 59.22 -39.59
CA GLU A 131 -55.05 60.00 -38.43
C GLU A 131 -54.18 61.21 -38.82
N LEU A 132 -53.61 61.20 -40.04
CA LEU A 132 -52.92 62.36 -40.63
C LEU A 132 -53.91 63.41 -41.17
N ASP A 133 -55.00 62.99 -41.83
CA ASP A 133 -56.03 63.89 -42.35
C ASP A 133 -56.82 64.58 -41.21
N ASP A 134 -57.09 63.87 -40.11
CA ASP A 134 -57.71 64.45 -38.91
C ASP A 134 -56.83 65.52 -38.24
N ARG A 135 -55.50 65.38 -38.31
CA ARG A 135 -54.57 66.39 -37.76
C ARG A 135 -54.38 67.60 -38.67
N LEU A 136 -54.53 67.43 -39.99
CA LEU A 136 -54.41 68.52 -40.97
C LEU A 136 -55.71 69.32 -41.13
N SER A 137 -56.86 68.76 -40.77
CA SER A 137 -58.17 69.43 -40.83
C SER A 137 -58.52 70.23 -39.56
N ASN A 138 -57.82 70.01 -38.45
CA ASN A 138 -58.02 70.68 -37.16
C ASN A 138 -57.03 71.82 -36.87
N ASN A 139 -56.33 72.34 -37.88
CA ASN A 139 -55.42 73.48 -37.80
C ASN A 139 -55.70 74.44 -38.97
#